data_AF-A0A9R0G4S6-F1
#
_entry.id   AF-A0A9R0G4S6-F1
#
_cell.length_a   1.000
_cell.length_b   1.000
_cell.length_c   1.000
_cell.angle_alpha   90.00
_cell.angle_beta   90.00
_cell.angle_gamma   90.00
#
_symmetry.space_group_name_H-M   'P 1'
#
loop_
_entity.id
_entity.type
_entity.pdbx_description
1 polymer ?
#
loop_
_entity_poly.entity_id
_entity_poly.type
_entity_poly.pdbx_seq_one_letter_code
_entity_poly.pdbx_strand_id
1 'polypeptide(L)'
;MAGGLAVHLWKEWGIQILVLASFMLQVVLLIFAGIRRRKASAALRIFLWLAYLMADNIAVYALGHMSLNSRPYEDRLIAFWAPFFLLHLGGQDTITAYSLEDNQLWKRHLLTLLVQVSGASYILYVYIGNAPSLVSATILMFVVGVIKYAERVLALRLANIENLGTTLDIREGEYGRLDRKGDMDAEQEVLLGAHYLFSFCRSEFLDRVPTLGAYSAATAIKKSKHFNGGMYMYGLVEVELSLLYDLLYTKAPMIHTWHGCCIRVVSSVATVAAFLLFQLGGRGAYNGVDIAITYVLLVGAIILEITSVLRALGSTWTCAFLHARKWDRCYGAVMCLRRSVKAASNRRWLQSIGQHNVLDFCVRDKTKLRDRIARATGLGTWWKKLHYSSTIPVTPELKELL
;
A
#
# COMPACT_ATOMS: atom_id res chain seq x y z
N MET A 1 19.82 -35.78 16.09
CA MET A 1 18.88 -36.30 15.06
C MET A 1 17.91 -35.24 14.52
N ALA A 2 17.43 -34.26 15.31
CA ALA A 2 16.48 -33.24 14.82
C ALA A 2 17.04 -32.28 13.74
N GLY A 3 18.33 -31.94 13.79
CA GLY A 3 18.95 -31.07 12.78
C GLY A 3 19.00 -31.67 11.37
N GLY A 4 19.13 -33.00 11.25
CA GLY A 4 19.17 -33.68 9.95
C GLY A 4 17.82 -33.65 9.24
N LEU A 5 16.72 -33.81 9.99
CA LEU A 5 15.36 -33.73 9.44
C LEU A 5 15.04 -32.32 8.96
N ALA A 6 15.40 -31.28 9.72
CA ALA A 6 15.19 -29.90 9.32
C ALA A 6 15.96 -29.54 8.04
N VAL A 7 17.21 -29.97 7.93
CA VAL A 7 18.04 -29.76 6.72
C VAL A 7 17.46 -30.52 5.52
N HIS A 8 16.98 -31.75 5.72
CA HIS A 8 16.35 -32.54 4.66
C HIS A 8 15.05 -31.89 4.17
N LEU A 9 14.16 -31.51 5.09
CA LEU A 9 12.92 -30.81 4.77
C LEU A 9 13.19 -29.50 4.05
N TRP A 10 14.20 -28.73 4.46
CA TRP A 10 14.56 -27.49 3.78
C TRP A 10 15.11 -27.72 2.37
N LYS A 11 15.90 -28.78 2.19
CA LYS A 11 16.47 -29.14 0.89
C LYS A 11 15.38 -29.54 -0.12
N GLU A 12 14.32 -30.21 0.34
CA GLU A 12 13.22 -30.67 -0.52
C GLU A 12 12.11 -29.63 -0.70
N TRP A 13 11.73 -28.92 0.36
CA TRP A 13 10.53 -28.08 0.41
C TRP A 13 10.81 -26.59 0.57
N GLY A 14 12.08 -26.18 0.65
CA GLY A 14 12.46 -24.81 1.01
C GLY A 14 11.81 -23.77 0.12
N ILE A 15 11.77 -24.00 -1.19
CA ILE A 15 11.17 -23.08 -2.16
C ILE A 15 9.64 -23.00 -2.00
N GLN A 16 8.97 -24.15 -1.83
CA GLN A 16 7.52 -24.24 -1.61
C GLN A 16 7.13 -23.47 -0.34
N ILE A 17 7.90 -23.65 0.74
CA ILE A 17 7.68 -22.94 2.01
C ILE A 17 7.88 -21.44 1.82
N LEU A 18 8.94 -21.01 1.13
CA LEU A 18 9.24 -19.60 0.91
C LEU A 18 8.17 -18.90 0.06
N VAL A 19 7.68 -19.52 -1.02
CA VAL A 19 6.67 -18.91 -1.89
C VAL A 19 5.33 -18.75 -1.16
N LEU A 20 4.93 -19.77 -0.39
CA LEU A 20 3.71 -19.71 0.43
C LEU A 20 3.85 -18.70 1.58
N ALA A 21 4.99 -18.67 2.27
CA ALA A 21 5.25 -17.70 3.32
C ALA A 21 5.23 -16.26 2.79
N SER A 22 5.84 -16.03 1.62
CA SER A 22 5.82 -14.73 0.93
C SER A 22 4.38 -14.31 0.61
N PHE A 23 3.57 -15.20 0.04
CA PHE A 23 2.17 -14.92 -0.24
C PHE A 23 1.34 -14.66 1.03
N MET A 24 1.53 -15.45 2.08
CA MET A 24 0.83 -15.27 3.36
C MET A 24 1.14 -13.90 3.99
N LEU A 25 2.40 -13.44 3.92
CA LEU A 25 2.76 -12.11 4.40
C LEU A 25 2.04 -11.00 3.62
N GLN A 26 1.87 -11.16 2.31
CA GLN A 26 1.10 -10.22 1.49
C GLN A 26 -0.38 -10.17 1.93
N VAL A 27 -0.99 -11.32 2.21
CA VAL A 27 -2.37 -11.40 2.72
C VAL A 27 -2.48 -10.76 4.11
N VAL A 28 -1.52 -11.03 5.00
CA VAL A 28 -1.46 -10.39 6.33
C VAL A 28 -1.36 -8.87 6.20
N LEU A 29 -0.48 -8.36 5.32
CA LEU A 29 -0.36 -6.92 5.09
C LEU A 29 -1.65 -6.31 4.53
N LEU A 30 -2.37 -7.02 3.64
CA LEU A 30 -3.64 -6.54 3.08
C LEU A 30 -4.74 -6.38 4.14
N ILE A 31 -4.82 -7.33 5.09
CA ILE A 31 -5.85 -7.37 6.14
C ILE A 31 -5.50 -6.43 7.28
N PHE A 32 -4.25 -6.47 7.75
CA PHE A 32 -3.83 -5.77 8.97
C PHE A 32 -3.30 -4.36 8.71
N ALA A 33 -3.06 -3.91 7.48
CA ALA A 33 -2.59 -2.54 7.21
C ALA A 33 -3.50 -1.45 7.80
N GLY A 34 -4.81 -1.68 7.83
CA GLY A 34 -5.79 -0.74 8.41
C GLY A 34 -5.58 -0.45 9.90
N ILE A 35 -4.88 -1.33 10.62
CA ILE A 35 -4.54 -1.18 12.04
C ILE A 35 -3.72 0.08 12.29
N ARG A 36 -2.92 0.53 11.31
CA ARG A 36 -2.13 1.77 11.45
C ARG A 36 -2.99 3.02 11.57
N ARG A 37 -4.19 3.03 10.98
CA ARG A 37 -5.12 4.15 11.09
C ARG A 37 -5.95 4.12 12.38
N ARG A 38 -5.94 2.99 13.10
CA ARG A 38 -6.82 2.74 14.24
C ARG A 38 -6.05 2.63 15.56
N LYS A 39 -6.78 2.66 16.68
CA LYS A 39 -6.26 2.29 17.99
C LYS A 39 -5.92 0.82 17.90
N ALA A 40 -4.65 0.52 18.12
CA ALA A 40 -4.14 -0.83 18.08
C ALA A 40 -3.30 -1.06 19.31
N SER A 41 -3.35 -2.29 19.83
CA SER A 41 -2.41 -2.70 20.86
C SER A 41 -0.97 -2.63 20.32
N ALA A 42 0.00 -2.43 21.22
CA ALA A 42 1.41 -2.44 20.86
C ALA A 42 1.82 -3.75 20.16
N ALA A 43 1.26 -4.88 20.61
CA ALA A 43 1.49 -6.20 20.00
C ALA A 43 1.08 -6.26 18.53
N LEU A 44 -0.11 -5.75 18.17
CA LEU A 44 -0.57 -5.73 16.78
C LEU A 44 0.30 -4.83 15.89
N ARG A 45 0.81 -3.71 16.44
CA ARG A 45 1.74 -2.83 15.72
C ARG A 45 3.09 -3.51 15.49
N ILE A 46 3.63 -4.20 16.50
CA ILE A 46 4.86 -5.00 16.38
C ILE A 46 4.68 -6.11 15.34
N PHE A 47 3.56 -6.84 15.41
CA PHE A 47 3.25 -7.89 14.45
C PHE A 47 3.21 -7.38 13.01
N LEU A 48 2.48 -6.27 12.77
CA LEU A 48 2.40 -5.66 11.45
C LEU A 48 3.77 -5.16 10.97
N TRP A 49 4.56 -4.57 11.86
CA TRP A 49 5.92 -4.10 11.56
C TRP A 49 6.83 -5.27 11.16
N LEU A 50 6.80 -6.37 11.90
CA LEU A 50 7.55 -7.58 11.56
C LEU A 50 7.09 -8.17 10.22
N ALA A 51 5.78 -8.25 9.98
CA ALA A 51 5.25 -8.74 8.70
C ALA A 51 5.72 -7.87 7.52
N TYR A 52 5.71 -6.54 7.70
CA TYR A 52 6.20 -5.59 6.70
C TYR A 52 7.68 -5.79 6.39
N LEU A 53 8.52 -5.96 7.43
CA LEU A 53 9.96 -6.21 7.25
C LEU A 53 10.22 -7.58 6.60
N MET A 54 9.49 -8.62 6.99
CA MET A 54 9.72 -9.98 6.48
C MET A 54 9.26 -10.16 5.03
N ALA A 55 8.23 -9.43 4.60
CA ALA A 55 7.65 -9.59 3.25
C ALA A 55 8.70 -9.41 2.14
N ASP A 56 9.49 -8.33 2.21
CA ASP A 56 10.51 -8.04 1.20
C ASP A 56 11.73 -8.96 1.35
N ASN A 57 12.16 -9.21 2.59
CA ASN A 57 13.33 -10.04 2.87
C ASN A 57 13.17 -11.48 2.37
N ILE A 58 12.00 -12.10 2.61
CA ILE A 58 11.72 -13.47 2.15
C ILE A 58 11.69 -13.52 0.63
N ALA A 59 11.07 -12.55 -0.04
CA ALA A 59 10.97 -12.56 -1.49
C ALA A 59 12.33 -12.35 -2.17
N VAL A 60 13.16 -11.41 -1.68
CA VAL A 60 14.53 -11.20 -2.17
C VAL A 60 15.40 -12.44 -1.93
N TYR A 61 15.34 -13.02 -0.73
CA TYR A 61 16.10 -14.22 -0.40
C TYR A 61 15.71 -15.40 -1.29
N ALA A 62 14.40 -15.66 -1.45
CA ALA A 62 13.91 -16.77 -2.25
C ALA A 62 14.32 -16.64 -3.72
N LEU A 63 14.18 -15.44 -4.31
CA LEU A 63 14.54 -15.22 -5.70
C LEU A 63 16.06 -15.30 -5.92
N GLY A 64 16.85 -14.78 -4.99
CA GLY A 64 18.32 -14.95 -5.01
C GLY A 64 18.74 -16.42 -4.89
N HIS A 65 18.13 -17.17 -3.98
CA HIS A 65 18.36 -18.60 -3.80
C HIS A 65 18.02 -19.38 -5.07
N MET A 66 16.88 -19.08 -5.70
CA MET A 66 16.49 -19.68 -6.98
C MET A 66 17.50 -19.36 -8.08
N SER A 67 17.94 -18.12 -8.20
CA SER A 67 18.88 -17.71 -9.25
C SER A 67 20.23 -18.43 -9.13
N LEU A 68 20.69 -18.73 -7.92
CA LEU A 68 21.98 -19.38 -7.67
C LEU A 68 21.92 -20.91 -7.75
N ASN A 69 20.81 -21.51 -7.29
CA ASN A 69 20.68 -22.97 -7.18
C ASN A 69 19.81 -23.58 -8.30
N SER A 70 19.52 -22.82 -9.37
CA SER A 70 18.71 -23.27 -10.50
C SER A 70 19.28 -24.54 -11.15
N ARG A 71 18.57 -25.66 -11.04
CA ARG A 71 18.87 -26.92 -11.73
C ARG A 71 17.86 -27.14 -12.87
N PRO A 72 18.29 -27.04 -14.15
CA PRO A 72 17.37 -26.97 -15.29
C PRO A 72 16.50 -28.21 -15.54
N TYR A 73 16.75 -29.36 -14.89
CA TYR A 73 16.13 -30.65 -15.21
C TYR A 73 15.00 -31.11 -14.28
N GLU A 74 14.90 -30.60 -13.04
CA GLU A 74 13.92 -31.11 -12.04
C GLU A 74 12.80 -30.11 -11.72
N ASP A 75 12.98 -28.82 -12.00
CA ASP A 75 12.25 -27.74 -11.32
C ASP A 75 11.41 -26.82 -12.24
N ARG A 76 10.66 -27.39 -13.20
CA ARG A 76 9.91 -26.63 -14.23
C ARG A 76 8.87 -25.63 -13.66
N LEU A 77 8.22 -25.97 -12.55
CA LEU A 77 7.24 -25.09 -11.87
C LEU A 77 7.91 -23.98 -11.04
N ILE A 78 9.16 -24.18 -10.63
CA ILE A 78 9.91 -23.19 -9.85
C ILE A 78 10.18 -21.94 -10.68
N ALA A 79 10.47 -22.10 -11.98
CA ALA A 79 10.61 -20.98 -12.90
C ALA A 79 9.34 -20.12 -13.01
N PHE A 80 8.16 -20.75 -12.88
CA PHE A 80 6.88 -20.04 -12.87
C PHE A 80 6.64 -19.26 -11.56
N TRP A 81 7.21 -19.71 -10.43
CA TRP A 81 7.11 -19.01 -9.15
C TRP A 81 8.04 -17.79 -9.04
N ALA A 82 9.13 -17.72 -9.81
CA ALA A 82 10.04 -16.58 -9.80
C ALA A 82 9.33 -15.22 -10.05
N PRO A 83 8.48 -15.07 -11.07
CA PRO A 83 7.63 -13.89 -11.24
C PRO A 83 6.74 -13.51 -10.05
N PHE A 84 6.25 -14.49 -9.28
CA PHE A 84 5.41 -14.20 -8.11
C PHE A 84 6.20 -13.49 -7.01
N PHE A 85 7.50 -13.75 -6.86
CA PHE A 85 8.31 -12.98 -5.92
C PHE A 85 8.46 -11.52 -6.35
N LEU A 86 8.58 -11.24 -7.65
CA LEU A 86 8.53 -9.86 -8.15
C LEU A 86 7.17 -9.20 -7.86
N LEU A 87 6.08 -9.94 -8.08
CA LEU A 87 4.73 -9.48 -7.75
C LEU A 87 4.58 -9.19 -6.25
N HIS A 88 5.09 -10.06 -5.37
CA HIS A 88 5.06 -9.88 -3.92
C HIS A 88 5.95 -8.71 -3.48
N LEU A 89 7.11 -8.49 -4.10
CA LEU A 89 7.96 -7.32 -3.87
C LEU A 89 7.28 -6.02 -4.30
N GLY A 90 6.36 -6.10 -5.27
CA GLY A 90 5.44 -5.02 -5.57
C GLY A 90 4.60 -4.57 -4.38
N GLY A 91 4.37 -5.43 -3.38
CA GLY A 91 3.71 -5.10 -2.13
C GLY A 91 2.22 -4.74 -2.30
N GLN A 92 1.53 -4.67 -1.15
CA GLN A 92 0.11 -4.32 -1.11
C GLN A 92 -0.14 -2.83 -1.30
N ASP A 93 -1.29 -2.49 -1.86
CA ASP A 93 -1.66 -1.10 -2.11
C ASP A 93 -1.91 -0.30 -0.84
N THR A 94 -2.28 -0.99 0.23
CA THR A 94 -2.63 -0.40 1.53
C THR A 94 -1.45 0.02 2.37
N ILE A 95 -0.25 -0.47 2.06
CA ILE A 95 0.96 -0.14 2.80
C ILE A 95 2.17 -0.18 1.86
N THR A 96 2.70 1.01 1.55
CA THR A 96 3.94 1.15 0.79
C THR A 96 5.13 1.41 1.70
N ALA A 97 4.90 2.18 2.75
CA ALA A 97 5.89 2.61 3.72
C ALA A 97 5.35 2.43 5.13
N TYR A 98 6.17 1.91 6.05
CA TYR A 98 5.80 1.81 7.45
C TYR A 98 6.10 3.12 8.20
N SER A 99 7.19 3.79 7.84
CA SER A 99 7.55 5.11 8.35
C SER A 99 7.86 6.10 7.21
N LEU A 100 7.98 7.40 7.50
CA LEU A 100 8.24 8.39 6.43
C LEU A 100 9.66 8.24 5.87
N GLU A 101 10.58 7.76 6.70
CA GLU A 101 11.97 7.47 6.33
C GLU A 101 12.05 6.40 5.23
N ASP A 102 11.11 5.44 5.20
CA ASP A 102 11.05 4.43 4.15
C ASP A 102 10.84 5.06 2.75
N ASN A 103 10.08 6.17 2.66
CA ASN A 103 9.85 6.88 1.40
C ASN A 103 11.14 7.51 0.85
N GLN A 104 12.03 7.98 1.74
CA GLN A 104 13.32 8.57 1.34
C GLN A 104 14.25 7.51 0.74
N LEU A 105 14.06 6.23 1.10
CA LEU A 105 14.86 5.10 0.62
C LEU A 105 14.39 4.52 -0.71
N TRP A 106 13.54 5.22 -1.48
CA TRP A 106 13.03 4.75 -2.77
C TRP A 106 14.14 4.33 -3.76
N LYS A 107 15.32 4.97 -3.72
CA LYS A 107 16.48 4.59 -4.55
C LYS A 107 17.00 3.18 -4.23
N ARG A 108 16.92 2.75 -2.95
CA ARG A 108 17.28 1.38 -2.56
C ARG A 108 16.29 0.39 -3.16
N HIS A 109 15.00 0.68 -3.07
CA HIS A 109 13.97 -0.15 -3.72
C HIS A 109 14.13 -0.20 -5.25
N LEU A 110 14.55 0.90 -5.89
CA LEU A 110 14.88 0.90 -7.32
C LEU A 110 16.05 -0.05 -7.63
N LEU A 111 17.14 0.02 -6.85
CA LEU A 111 18.26 -0.89 -7.03
C LEU A 111 17.84 -2.35 -6.82
N THR A 112 17.06 -2.62 -5.77
CA THR A 112 16.52 -3.97 -5.52
C THR A 112 15.64 -4.43 -6.68
N LEU A 113 14.76 -3.57 -7.23
CA LEU A 113 13.98 -3.88 -8.43
C LEU A 113 14.88 -4.34 -9.57
N LEU A 114 15.93 -3.58 -9.91
CA LEU A 114 16.84 -3.92 -11.01
C LEU A 114 17.54 -5.27 -10.79
N VAL A 115 18.06 -5.51 -9.60
CA VAL A 115 18.72 -6.78 -9.24
C VAL A 115 17.75 -7.95 -9.32
N GLN A 116 16.55 -7.82 -8.73
CA GLN A 116 15.57 -8.92 -8.70
C GLN A 116 14.99 -9.21 -10.08
N VAL A 117 14.74 -8.18 -10.90
CA VAL A 117 14.32 -8.35 -12.30
C VAL A 117 15.40 -9.06 -13.11
N SER A 118 16.68 -8.76 -12.86
CA SER A 118 17.79 -9.45 -13.51
C SER A 118 17.87 -10.93 -13.11
N GLY A 119 17.75 -11.24 -11.82
CA GLY A 119 17.72 -12.62 -11.31
C GLY A 119 16.53 -13.42 -11.85
N ALA A 120 15.32 -12.84 -11.86
CA ALA A 120 14.16 -13.47 -12.47
C ALA A 120 14.32 -13.67 -13.98
N SER A 121 14.88 -12.69 -14.70
CA SER A 121 15.16 -12.82 -16.15
C SER A 121 16.15 -13.95 -16.43
N TYR A 122 17.19 -14.11 -15.61
CA TYR A 122 18.14 -15.22 -15.72
C TYR A 122 17.44 -16.58 -15.53
N ILE A 123 16.59 -16.70 -14.50
CA ILE A 123 15.78 -17.91 -14.30
C ILE A 123 14.90 -18.15 -15.53
N LEU A 124 14.19 -17.15 -16.03
CA LEU A 124 13.36 -17.32 -17.22
C LEU A 124 14.20 -17.80 -18.42
N TYR A 125 15.35 -17.18 -18.68
CA TYR A 125 16.26 -17.56 -19.77
C TYR A 125 16.71 -19.02 -19.70
N VAL A 126 17.11 -19.50 -18.51
CA VAL A 126 17.58 -20.88 -18.32
C VAL A 126 16.47 -21.92 -18.53
N TYR A 127 15.22 -21.60 -18.19
CA TYR A 127 14.11 -22.57 -18.20
C TYR A 127 13.18 -22.46 -19.42
N ILE A 128 13.30 -21.42 -20.25
CA ILE A 128 12.38 -21.16 -21.38
C ILE A 128 12.34 -22.30 -22.41
N GLY A 129 13.43 -23.06 -22.55
CA GLY A 129 13.52 -24.21 -23.47
C GLY A 129 12.86 -25.49 -22.97
N ASN A 130 12.59 -25.63 -21.66
CA ASN A 130 12.22 -26.91 -21.05
C ASN A 130 10.71 -27.08 -20.77
N ALA A 131 9.92 -26.00 -20.84
CA ALA A 131 8.50 -26.01 -20.47
C ALA A 131 7.66 -25.09 -21.37
N PRO A 132 7.56 -25.34 -22.70
CA PRO A 132 6.94 -24.43 -23.67
C PRO A 132 5.48 -24.11 -23.35
N SER A 133 4.75 -25.03 -22.72
CA SER A 133 3.35 -24.82 -22.31
C SER A 133 3.17 -23.73 -21.25
N LEU A 134 4.19 -23.50 -20.41
CA LEU A 134 4.11 -22.57 -19.28
C LEU A 134 4.79 -21.22 -19.56
N VAL A 135 5.64 -21.15 -20.58
CA VAL A 135 6.42 -19.95 -20.93
C VAL A 135 5.56 -18.70 -21.03
N SER A 136 4.44 -18.78 -21.76
CA SER A 136 3.54 -17.64 -21.96
C SER A 136 2.97 -17.11 -20.65
N ALA A 137 2.52 -18.01 -19.76
CA ALA A 137 2.01 -17.65 -18.44
C ALA A 137 3.11 -17.05 -17.56
N THR A 138 4.32 -17.61 -17.59
CA THR A 138 5.49 -17.10 -16.86
C THR A 138 5.86 -15.69 -17.32
N ILE A 139 5.90 -15.43 -18.64
CA ILE A 139 6.22 -14.11 -19.19
C ILE A 139 5.15 -13.08 -18.81
N LEU A 140 3.87 -13.44 -18.90
CA LEU A 140 2.78 -12.55 -18.45
C LEU A 140 2.94 -12.18 -16.98
N MET A 141 3.14 -13.16 -16.10
CA MET A 141 3.34 -12.91 -14.68
C MET A 141 4.62 -12.13 -14.39
N PHE A 142 5.68 -12.33 -15.18
CA PHE A 142 6.93 -11.59 -15.06
C PHE A 142 6.71 -10.10 -15.35
N VAL A 143 6.05 -9.79 -16.48
CA VAL A 143 5.71 -8.41 -16.85
C VAL A 143 4.83 -7.76 -15.78
N VAL A 144 3.81 -8.48 -15.29
CA VAL A 144 2.95 -8.01 -14.19
C VAL A 144 3.76 -7.72 -12.92
N GLY A 145 4.66 -8.62 -12.52
CA GLY A 145 5.53 -8.46 -11.36
C GLY A 145 6.44 -7.23 -11.48
N VAL A 146 7.06 -7.03 -12.65
CA VAL A 146 7.91 -5.86 -12.94
C VAL A 146 7.10 -4.57 -12.83
N ILE A 147 5.93 -4.51 -13.46
CA ILE A 147 5.07 -3.32 -13.45
C ILE A 147 4.63 -2.98 -12.02
N LYS A 148 4.18 -3.98 -11.25
CA LYS A 148 3.71 -3.78 -9.86
C LYS A 148 4.82 -3.35 -8.92
N TYR A 149 6.04 -3.83 -9.13
CA TYR A 149 7.19 -3.41 -8.35
C TYR A 149 7.68 -2.01 -8.76
N ALA A 150 7.69 -1.69 -10.06
CA ALA A 150 7.94 -0.32 -10.51
C ALA A 150 6.91 0.68 -9.96
N GLU A 151 5.62 0.31 -9.92
CA GLU A 151 4.55 1.12 -9.32
C GLU A 151 4.85 1.43 -7.84
N ARG A 152 5.34 0.46 -7.07
CA ARG A 152 5.76 0.68 -5.66
C ARG A 152 6.91 1.67 -5.57
N VAL A 153 7.94 1.52 -6.40
CA VAL A 153 9.10 2.44 -6.41
C VAL A 153 8.68 3.87 -6.74
N LEU A 154 7.79 4.03 -7.72
CA LEU A 154 7.24 5.34 -8.09
C LEU A 154 6.36 5.92 -6.97
N ALA A 155 5.52 5.10 -6.32
CA ALA A 155 4.72 5.53 -5.18
C ALA A 155 5.59 6.04 -4.03
N LEU A 156 6.67 5.32 -3.68
CA LEU A 156 7.64 5.77 -2.66
C LEU A 156 8.33 7.07 -3.06
N ARG A 157 8.76 7.19 -4.32
CA ARG A 157 9.38 8.41 -4.85
C ARG A 157 8.43 9.61 -4.74
N LEU A 158 7.15 9.43 -5.09
CA LEU A 158 6.15 10.51 -5.03
C LEU A 158 5.73 10.86 -3.60
N ALA A 159 5.72 9.87 -2.70
CA ALA A 159 5.44 10.07 -1.28
C ALA A 159 6.62 10.70 -0.51
N ASN A 160 7.79 10.85 -1.13
CA ASN A 160 8.90 11.60 -0.55
C ASN A 160 8.54 13.09 -0.45
N ILE A 161 8.66 13.66 0.75
CA ILE A 161 8.31 15.04 1.08
C ILE A 161 8.94 16.06 0.10
N GLU A 162 10.19 15.83 -0.29
CA GLU A 162 10.90 16.69 -1.25
C GLU A 162 10.21 16.73 -2.64
N ASN A 163 9.76 15.57 -3.12
CA ASN A 163 9.04 15.44 -4.41
C ASN A 163 7.56 15.80 -4.30
N LEU A 164 7.01 15.72 -3.08
CA LEU A 164 5.66 16.12 -2.79
C LEU A 164 5.45 17.61 -3.10
N GLY A 165 6.48 18.42 -2.92
CA GLY A 165 6.46 19.83 -3.25
C GLY A 165 6.32 20.12 -4.75
N THR A 166 7.08 19.43 -5.61
CA THR A 166 7.15 19.74 -7.06
C THR A 166 5.92 19.28 -7.84
N THR A 167 5.16 18.32 -7.32
CA THR A 167 3.93 17.82 -7.96
C THR A 167 2.70 18.69 -7.70
N LEU A 168 2.80 19.66 -6.76
CA LEU A 168 1.75 20.65 -6.52
C LEU A 168 1.59 21.60 -7.72
N ASP A 169 2.71 22.04 -8.30
CA ASP A 169 2.73 23.05 -9.37
C ASP A 169 2.07 22.58 -10.69
N ILE A 170 1.99 21.26 -10.91
CA ILE A 170 1.50 20.67 -12.17
C ILE A 170 -0.03 20.47 -12.18
N ARG A 171 -0.64 20.25 -11.02
CA ARG A 171 -2.04 19.75 -10.92
C ARG A 171 -3.08 20.88 -10.78
N GLU A 172 -2.64 22.13 -10.78
CA GLU A 172 -3.48 23.32 -10.61
C GLU A 172 -4.43 23.60 -11.78
N GLY A 173 -4.13 23.09 -12.99
CA GLY A 173 -4.88 23.39 -14.20
C GLY A 173 -6.29 22.79 -14.29
N GLU A 174 -6.68 21.85 -13.41
CA GLU A 174 -7.91 21.07 -13.57
C GLU A 174 -9.08 21.48 -12.65
N TYR A 175 -8.84 22.24 -11.58
CA TYR A 175 -9.85 22.45 -10.52
C TYR A 175 -10.69 23.74 -10.65
N GLY A 176 -10.56 24.49 -11.75
CA GLY A 176 -11.18 25.80 -11.96
C GLY A 176 -12.70 25.85 -12.20
N ARG A 177 -13.51 24.86 -11.81
CA ARG A 177 -14.97 24.93 -11.99
C ARG A 177 -15.75 24.37 -10.80
N LEU A 178 -16.02 25.24 -9.84
CA LEU A 178 -17.07 25.05 -8.84
C LEU A 178 -18.23 25.98 -9.16
N ASP A 179 -19.24 25.44 -9.84
CA ASP A 179 -20.60 25.95 -9.71
C ASP A 179 -21.57 24.79 -9.92
N ARG A 180 -21.99 24.15 -8.82
CA ARG A 180 -23.32 23.56 -8.73
C ARG A 180 -23.76 23.41 -7.28
N LYS A 181 -24.79 24.18 -6.97
CA LYS A 181 -25.65 24.14 -5.80
C LYS A 181 -26.64 22.98 -5.96
N GLY A 182 -26.60 21.99 -5.09
CA GLY A 182 -27.54 20.88 -5.01
C GLY A 182 -27.61 20.37 -3.57
N ASP A 183 -28.74 19.77 -3.20
CA ASP A 183 -28.99 19.18 -1.88
C ASP A 183 -28.06 17.96 -1.67
N MET A 184 -26.84 18.22 -1.21
CA MET A 184 -25.83 17.21 -0.94
C MET A 184 -25.91 16.78 0.53
N ASP A 185 -25.72 15.49 0.77
CA ASP A 185 -25.60 14.94 2.12
C ASP A 185 -24.38 15.56 2.83
N ALA A 186 -24.48 15.84 4.13
CA ALA A 186 -23.42 16.47 4.92
C ALA A 186 -22.07 15.72 4.80
N GLU A 187 -22.11 14.38 4.68
CA GLU A 187 -20.91 13.58 4.46
C GLU A 187 -20.25 13.87 3.10
N GLN A 188 -21.05 14.08 2.06
CA GLN A 188 -20.57 14.35 0.71
C GLN A 188 -19.95 15.74 0.62
N GLU A 189 -20.55 16.72 1.29
CA GLU A 189 -20.01 18.08 1.38
C GLU A 189 -18.64 18.10 2.07
N VAL A 190 -18.52 17.44 3.22
CA VAL A 190 -17.24 17.33 3.94
C VAL A 190 -16.19 16.60 3.10
N LEU A 191 -16.58 15.50 2.46
CA LEU A 191 -15.67 14.71 1.63
C LEU A 191 -15.14 15.53 0.45
N LEU A 192 -16.05 16.16 -0.30
CA LEU A 192 -15.71 16.89 -1.50
C LEU A 192 -14.94 18.17 -1.16
N GLY A 193 -15.34 18.87 -0.09
CA GLY A 193 -14.61 19.99 0.48
C GLY A 193 -13.17 19.62 0.82
N ALA A 194 -12.94 18.45 1.44
CA ALA A 194 -11.60 17.99 1.80
C ALA A 194 -10.73 17.74 0.56
N HIS A 195 -11.29 17.20 -0.52
CA HIS A 195 -10.53 17.02 -1.78
C HIS A 195 -10.16 18.34 -2.45
N TYR A 196 -11.05 19.34 -2.38
CA TYR A 196 -10.75 20.66 -2.94
C TYR A 196 -9.74 21.44 -2.12
N LEU A 197 -9.81 21.36 -0.79
CA LEU A 197 -8.89 22.05 0.11
C LEU A 197 -7.60 21.25 0.34
N PHE A 198 -7.52 20.00 -0.11
CA PHE A 198 -6.35 19.15 0.09
C PHE A 198 -5.05 19.77 -0.44
N SER A 199 -5.09 20.56 -1.52
CA SER A 199 -3.89 21.27 -2.01
C SER A 199 -3.39 22.31 -1.01
N PHE A 200 -4.29 23.03 -0.35
CA PHE A 200 -3.97 23.96 0.73
C PHE A 200 -3.38 23.22 1.94
N CYS A 201 -4.08 22.20 2.45
CA CYS A 201 -3.62 21.38 3.57
C CYS A 201 -2.22 20.79 3.31
N ARG A 202 -2.00 20.31 2.08
CA ARG A 202 -0.72 19.75 1.65
C ARG A 202 0.39 20.80 1.59
N SER A 203 0.12 22.02 1.12
CA SER A 203 1.11 23.10 1.09
C SER A 203 1.53 23.51 2.51
N GLU A 204 0.55 23.69 3.40
CA GLU A 204 0.79 23.98 4.82
C GLU A 204 1.60 22.90 5.52
N PHE A 205 1.27 21.62 5.29
CA PHE A 205 2.03 20.50 5.84
C PHE A 205 3.50 20.48 5.39
N LEU A 206 3.78 20.99 4.19
CA LEU A 206 5.13 21.06 3.63
C LEU A 206 5.88 22.35 4.00
N ASP A 207 5.28 23.22 4.83
CA ASP A 207 5.80 24.57 5.13
C ASP A 207 6.07 25.37 3.84
N ARG A 208 5.12 25.31 2.90
CA ARG A 208 5.19 26.01 1.61
C ARG A 208 4.03 26.97 1.48
N VAL A 209 4.28 28.09 0.83
CA VAL A 209 3.25 29.07 0.49
C VAL A 209 2.18 28.37 -0.37
N PRO A 210 0.91 28.33 0.08
CA PRO A 210 -0.16 27.80 -0.73
C PRO A 210 -0.31 28.61 -2.02
N THR A 211 -0.66 27.93 -3.09
CA THR A 211 -0.83 28.58 -4.38
C THR A 211 -2.06 29.48 -4.40
N LEU A 212 -2.11 30.42 -5.34
CA LEU A 212 -3.25 31.33 -5.49
C LEU A 212 -4.57 30.56 -5.69
N GLY A 213 -4.53 29.45 -6.43
CA GLY A 213 -5.66 28.54 -6.61
C GLY A 213 -6.13 27.94 -5.29
N ALA A 214 -5.21 27.43 -4.46
CA ALA A 214 -5.52 26.88 -3.15
C ALA A 214 -6.14 27.93 -2.21
N TYR A 215 -5.59 29.15 -2.19
CA TYR A 215 -6.16 30.28 -1.43
C TYR A 215 -7.57 30.65 -1.88
N SER A 216 -7.81 30.69 -3.20
CA SER A 216 -9.14 30.99 -3.75
C SER A 216 -10.18 29.92 -3.39
N ALA A 217 -9.80 28.64 -3.41
CA ALA A 217 -10.66 27.54 -3.00
C ALA A 217 -10.98 27.61 -1.49
N ALA A 218 -9.97 27.86 -0.65
CA ALA A 218 -10.13 28.02 0.79
C ALA A 218 -11.10 29.16 1.13
N THR A 219 -10.94 30.32 0.48
CA THR A 219 -11.82 31.48 0.72
C THR A 219 -13.25 31.26 0.20
N ALA A 220 -13.43 30.55 -0.91
CA ALA A 220 -14.74 30.19 -1.42
C ALA A 220 -15.48 29.21 -0.48
N ILE A 221 -14.78 28.19 0.02
CA ILE A 221 -15.34 27.20 0.96
C ILE A 221 -15.67 27.85 2.30
N LYS A 222 -14.79 28.70 2.84
CA LYS A 222 -15.02 29.40 4.12
C LYS A 222 -16.23 30.34 4.09
N LYS A 223 -16.57 30.89 2.93
CA LYS A 223 -17.77 31.74 2.75
C LYS A 223 -19.08 30.94 2.65
N SER A 224 -19.02 29.62 2.49
CA SER A 224 -20.21 28.77 2.42
C SER A 224 -20.90 28.67 3.78
N LYS A 225 -22.22 28.92 3.80
CA LYS A 225 -23.06 28.86 5.02
C LYS A 225 -23.00 27.48 5.71
N HIS A 226 -22.72 26.42 4.96
CA HIS A 226 -22.62 25.04 5.45
C HIS A 226 -21.31 24.74 6.21
N PHE A 227 -20.24 25.53 6.00
CA PHE A 227 -18.94 25.37 6.67
C PHE A 227 -18.78 26.25 7.93
N ASN A 228 -19.86 26.89 8.38
CA ASN A 228 -19.81 27.90 9.46
C ASN A 228 -19.86 27.31 10.88
N GLY A 229 -19.67 26.00 11.06
CA GLY A 229 -19.70 25.33 12.37
C GLY A 229 -18.45 24.48 12.62
N GLY A 230 -17.86 24.58 13.83
CA GLY A 230 -16.59 23.90 14.18
C GLY A 230 -16.61 22.39 13.94
N MET A 231 -17.73 21.72 14.25
CA MET A 231 -17.83 20.26 14.04
C MET A 231 -17.72 19.84 12.54
N TYR A 232 -18.10 20.72 11.60
CA TYR A 232 -17.88 20.49 10.17
C TYR A 232 -16.42 20.68 9.77
N MET A 233 -15.77 21.72 10.29
CA MET A 233 -14.34 21.98 10.06
C MET A 233 -13.46 20.87 10.63
N TYR A 234 -13.78 20.38 11.83
CA TYR A 234 -13.13 19.20 12.40
C TYR A 234 -13.26 17.98 11.47
N GLY A 235 -14.48 17.69 10.97
CA GLY A 235 -14.71 16.59 10.03
C GLY A 235 -13.95 16.76 8.70
N LEU A 236 -13.83 18.00 8.23
CA LEU A 236 -13.04 18.35 7.04
C LEU A 236 -11.56 18.01 7.25
N VAL A 237 -10.95 18.55 8.30
CA VAL A 237 -9.55 18.32 8.66
C VAL A 237 -9.28 16.83 8.88
N GLU A 238 -10.21 16.11 9.49
CA GLU A 238 -10.11 14.66 9.69
C GLU A 238 -9.98 13.90 8.37
N VAL A 239 -10.78 14.27 7.36
CA VAL A 239 -10.71 13.68 6.02
C VAL A 239 -9.42 14.09 5.31
N GLU A 240 -9.00 15.35 5.39
CA GLU A 240 -7.75 15.83 4.79
C GLU A 240 -6.51 15.12 5.35
N LEU A 241 -6.45 14.95 6.68
CA LEU A 241 -5.39 14.19 7.32
C LEU A 241 -5.41 12.71 6.91
N SER A 242 -6.58 12.12 6.66
CA SER A 242 -6.68 10.78 6.07
C SER A 242 -6.19 10.74 4.61
N LEU A 243 -6.38 11.80 3.83
CA LEU A 243 -5.85 11.91 2.46
C LEU A 243 -4.33 12.08 2.48
N LEU A 244 -3.80 12.83 3.43
CA LEU A 244 -2.36 12.97 3.63
C LEU A 244 -1.74 11.63 4.05
N TYR A 245 -2.43 10.86 4.89
CA TYR A 245 -2.03 9.48 5.19
C TYR A 245 -2.02 8.59 3.93
N ASP A 246 -3.07 8.65 3.11
CA ASP A 246 -3.14 7.90 1.84
C ASP A 246 -1.93 8.25 0.95
N LEU A 247 -1.59 9.55 0.87
CA LEU A 247 -0.49 10.08 0.07
C LEU A 247 0.89 9.61 0.56
N LEU A 248 1.11 9.56 1.87
CA LEU A 248 2.42 9.28 2.47
C LEU A 248 2.71 7.79 2.70
N TYR A 249 1.69 6.96 2.94
CA TYR A 249 1.90 5.59 3.41
C TYR A 249 1.30 4.51 2.51
N THR A 250 0.62 4.88 1.41
CA THR A 250 -0.04 3.93 0.52
C THR A 250 0.29 4.20 -0.96
N LYS A 251 -0.14 3.30 -1.86
CA LYS A 251 0.01 3.51 -3.32
C LYS A 251 -0.99 4.51 -3.91
N ALA A 252 -1.85 5.13 -3.10
CA ALA A 252 -2.89 6.05 -3.57
C ALA A 252 -2.42 7.13 -4.58
N PRO A 253 -1.21 7.72 -4.47
CA PRO A 253 -0.72 8.71 -5.44
C PRO A 253 -0.61 8.17 -6.87
N MET A 254 -0.37 6.86 -7.02
CA MET A 254 -0.29 6.19 -8.31
C MET A 254 -1.64 5.64 -8.76
N ILE A 255 -2.38 5.00 -7.85
CA ILE A 255 -3.65 4.31 -8.17
C ILE A 255 -4.67 5.25 -8.82
N HIS A 256 -4.74 6.51 -8.36
CA HIS A 256 -5.75 7.47 -8.81
C HIS A 256 -5.31 8.32 -10.01
N THR A 257 -4.27 7.88 -10.73
CA THR A 257 -3.89 8.44 -12.03
C THR A 257 -4.43 7.57 -13.16
N TRP A 258 -4.59 8.14 -14.36
CA TRP A 258 -4.94 7.38 -15.56
C TRP A 258 -3.98 6.19 -15.79
N HIS A 259 -2.68 6.41 -15.60
CA HIS A 259 -1.65 5.37 -15.68
C HIS A 259 -1.89 4.23 -14.66
N GLY A 260 -2.20 4.57 -13.41
CA GLY A 260 -2.54 3.59 -12.38
C GLY A 260 -3.76 2.75 -12.76
N CYS A 261 -4.80 3.37 -13.31
CA CYS A 261 -5.98 2.66 -13.80
C CYS A 261 -5.63 1.67 -14.92
N CYS A 262 -4.87 2.11 -15.93
CA CYS A 262 -4.39 1.23 -17.00
C CYS A 262 -3.57 0.05 -16.47
N ILE A 263 -2.64 0.29 -15.54
CA ILE A 263 -1.83 -0.76 -14.91
C ILE A 263 -2.73 -1.82 -14.25
N ARG A 264 -3.79 -1.41 -13.53
CA ARG A 264 -4.70 -2.36 -12.86
C ARG A 264 -5.50 -3.20 -13.84
N VAL A 265 -6.01 -2.60 -14.91
CA VAL A 265 -6.76 -3.32 -15.95
C VAL A 265 -5.84 -4.33 -16.64
N VAL A 266 -4.68 -3.88 -17.11
CA VAL A 266 -3.71 -4.75 -17.80
C VAL A 266 -3.23 -5.86 -16.86
N SER A 267 -2.90 -5.55 -15.61
CA SER A 267 -2.47 -6.54 -14.61
C SER A 267 -3.54 -7.59 -14.35
N SER A 268 -4.80 -7.16 -14.15
CA SER A 268 -5.91 -8.08 -13.88
C SER A 268 -6.20 -8.99 -15.08
N VAL A 269 -6.16 -8.46 -16.29
CA VAL A 269 -6.35 -9.26 -17.51
C VAL A 269 -5.19 -10.24 -17.69
N ALA A 270 -3.95 -9.79 -17.45
CA ALA A 270 -2.76 -10.64 -17.56
C ALA A 270 -2.72 -11.76 -16.51
N THR A 271 -3.12 -11.52 -15.26
CA THR A 271 -3.19 -12.56 -14.21
C THR A 271 -4.27 -13.59 -14.51
N VAL A 272 -5.45 -13.16 -14.98
CA VAL A 272 -6.52 -14.08 -15.42
C VAL A 272 -6.07 -14.89 -16.64
N ALA A 273 -5.42 -14.25 -17.62
CA ALA A 273 -4.88 -14.94 -18.78
C ALA A 273 -3.81 -15.98 -18.38
N ALA A 274 -2.89 -15.64 -17.47
CA ALA A 274 -1.91 -16.58 -16.93
C ALA A 274 -2.57 -17.77 -16.22
N PHE A 275 -3.64 -17.54 -15.47
CA PHE A 275 -4.44 -18.62 -14.86
C PHE A 275 -5.07 -19.54 -15.91
N LEU A 276 -5.69 -18.98 -16.95
CA LEU A 276 -6.29 -19.77 -18.02
C LEU A 276 -5.23 -20.56 -18.81
N LEU A 277 -4.08 -19.95 -19.10
CA LEU A 277 -2.96 -20.62 -19.76
C LEU A 277 -2.42 -21.78 -18.90
N PHE A 278 -2.30 -21.61 -17.58
CA PHE A 278 -1.93 -22.70 -16.68
C PHE A 278 -2.98 -23.81 -16.63
N GLN A 279 -4.26 -23.46 -16.67
CA GLN A 279 -5.36 -24.44 -16.71
C GLN A 279 -5.33 -25.25 -18.01
N LEU A 280 -5.06 -24.62 -19.15
CA LEU A 280 -5.07 -25.25 -20.47
C LEU A 280 -3.76 -26.00 -20.77
N GLY A 281 -2.64 -25.61 -20.15
CA GLY A 281 -1.37 -26.31 -20.26
C GLY A 281 -1.42 -27.66 -19.55
N GLY A 282 -1.24 -28.76 -20.28
CA GLY A 282 -1.32 -30.13 -19.74
C GLY A 282 -0.51 -30.32 -18.45
N ARG A 283 -1.18 -30.79 -17.38
CA ARG A 283 -0.64 -30.83 -16.00
C ARG A 283 -0.08 -32.19 -15.58
N GLY A 284 -0.23 -33.21 -16.43
CA GLY A 284 0.10 -34.60 -16.10
C GLY A 284 1.58 -34.86 -15.82
N ALA A 285 2.46 -33.90 -16.12
CA ALA A 285 3.91 -34.02 -15.91
C ALA A 285 4.41 -33.39 -14.60
N TYR A 286 3.53 -32.83 -13.76
CA TYR A 286 3.91 -32.07 -12.57
C TYR A 286 3.44 -32.74 -11.27
N ASN A 287 4.18 -32.51 -10.18
CA ASN A 287 3.80 -32.98 -8.85
C ASN A 287 2.49 -32.30 -8.38
N GLY A 288 1.59 -33.08 -7.78
CA GLY A 288 0.29 -32.61 -7.31
C GLY A 288 0.39 -31.46 -6.29
N VAL A 289 1.43 -31.47 -5.44
CA VAL A 289 1.64 -30.40 -4.44
C VAL A 289 2.02 -29.09 -5.12
N ASP A 290 2.93 -29.11 -6.10
CA ASP A 290 3.37 -27.90 -6.80
C ASP A 290 2.24 -27.32 -7.67
N ILE A 291 1.37 -28.19 -8.22
CA ILE A 291 0.12 -27.78 -8.88
C ILE A 291 -0.79 -27.05 -7.87
N ALA A 292 -1.00 -27.62 -6.68
CA ALA A 292 -1.84 -27.02 -5.65
C ALA A 292 -1.30 -25.64 -5.19
N ILE A 293 0.00 -25.52 -4.96
CA ILE A 293 0.67 -24.25 -4.62
C ILE A 293 0.45 -23.22 -5.73
N THR A 294 0.61 -23.63 -6.98
CA THR A 294 0.42 -22.75 -8.14
C THR A 294 -1.01 -22.23 -8.24
N TYR A 295 -2.00 -23.06 -7.94
CA TYR A 295 -3.39 -22.61 -7.82
C TYR A 295 -3.60 -21.60 -6.72
N VAL A 296 -3.05 -21.85 -5.52
CA VAL A 296 -3.13 -20.90 -4.40
C VAL A 296 -2.54 -19.55 -4.80
N LEU A 297 -1.40 -19.53 -5.49
CA LEU A 297 -0.75 -18.30 -5.95
C LEU A 297 -1.57 -17.57 -7.02
N LEU A 298 -2.08 -18.27 -8.03
CA LEU A 298 -2.85 -17.65 -9.12
C LEU A 298 -4.22 -17.15 -8.66
N VAL A 299 -4.99 -17.99 -7.97
CA VAL A 299 -6.30 -17.60 -7.42
C VAL A 299 -6.12 -16.49 -6.39
N GLY A 300 -5.09 -16.62 -5.55
CA GLY A 300 -4.69 -15.58 -4.61
C GLY A 300 -4.38 -14.25 -5.29
N ALA A 301 -3.56 -14.25 -6.34
CA ALA A 301 -3.23 -13.05 -7.11
C ALA A 301 -4.47 -12.41 -7.75
N ILE A 302 -5.39 -13.22 -8.31
CA ILE A 302 -6.67 -12.72 -8.85
C ILE A 302 -7.51 -12.06 -7.74
N ILE A 303 -7.63 -12.68 -6.57
CA ILE A 303 -8.35 -12.11 -5.43
C ILE A 303 -7.71 -10.79 -4.97
N LEU A 304 -6.37 -10.71 -4.94
CA LEU A 304 -5.65 -9.48 -4.59
C LEU A 304 -5.90 -8.37 -5.62
N GLU A 305 -5.91 -8.68 -6.92
CA GLU A 305 -6.24 -7.72 -7.98
C GLU A 305 -7.68 -7.24 -7.89
N ILE A 306 -8.65 -8.15 -7.72
CA ILE A 306 -10.06 -7.79 -7.54
C ILE A 306 -10.23 -6.89 -6.32
N THR A 307 -9.60 -7.24 -5.19
CA THR A 307 -9.66 -6.44 -3.96
C THR A 307 -9.06 -5.05 -4.18
N SER A 308 -7.96 -4.95 -4.93
CA SER A 308 -7.35 -3.68 -5.30
C SER A 308 -8.28 -2.82 -6.15
N VAL A 309 -8.87 -3.38 -7.20
CA VAL A 309 -9.80 -2.68 -8.10
C VAL A 309 -11.03 -2.19 -7.32
N LEU A 310 -11.61 -3.04 -6.47
CA LEU A 310 -12.75 -2.65 -5.63
C LEU A 310 -12.40 -1.50 -4.67
N ARG A 311 -11.21 -1.53 -4.05
CA ARG A 311 -10.73 -0.45 -3.17
C ARG A 311 -10.47 0.85 -3.94
N ALA A 312 -9.93 0.75 -5.15
CA ALA A 312 -9.72 1.90 -6.02
C ALA A 312 -11.04 2.52 -6.48
N LEU A 313 -12.02 1.70 -6.88
CA LEU A 313 -13.36 2.17 -7.29
C LEU A 313 -14.14 2.80 -6.14
N GLY A 314 -14.10 2.20 -4.95
CA GLY A 314 -14.76 2.71 -3.74
C GLY A 314 -14.02 3.84 -3.01
N SER A 315 -12.89 4.30 -3.57
CA SER A 315 -12.06 5.32 -2.94
C SER A 315 -12.68 6.72 -3.06
N THR A 316 -12.33 7.59 -2.11
CA THR A 316 -12.76 8.99 -2.11
C THR A 316 -12.23 9.77 -3.30
N TRP A 317 -11.04 9.41 -3.80
CA TRP A 317 -10.43 10.04 -4.97
C TRP A 317 -11.25 9.77 -6.23
N THR A 318 -11.79 8.56 -6.36
CA THR A 318 -12.68 8.19 -7.47
C THR A 318 -14.00 8.94 -7.38
N CYS A 319 -14.57 9.12 -6.18
CA CYS A 319 -15.74 9.96 -5.97
C CYS A 319 -15.51 11.41 -6.44
N ALA A 320 -14.39 12.03 -6.00
CA ALA A 320 -14.05 13.39 -6.39
C ALA A 320 -13.82 13.53 -7.90
N PHE A 321 -13.14 12.56 -8.51
CA PHE A 321 -12.91 12.52 -9.96
C PHE A 321 -14.22 12.40 -10.77
N LEU A 322 -15.11 11.47 -10.39
CA LEU A 322 -16.41 11.28 -11.05
C LEU A 322 -17.30 12.52 -10.92
N HIS A 323 -17.28 13.16 -9.75
CA HIS A 323 -18.01 14.40 -9.50
C HIS A 323 -17.47 15.53 -10.39
N ALA A 324 -16.15 15.72 -10.45
CA ALA A 324 -15.53 16.74 -11.30
C ALA A 324 -15.86 16.55 -12.80
N ARG A 325 -16.02 15.30 -13.26
CA ARG A 325 -16.39 14.98 -14.64
C ARG A 325 -17.90 15.00 -14.92
N LYS A 326 -18.74 15.28 -13.91
CA LYS A 326 -20.22 15.28 -13.98
C LYS A 326 -20.82 13.93 -14.39
N TRP A 327 -20.22 12.84 -13.92
CA TRP A 327 -20.69 11.47 -14.21
C TRP A 327 -21.65 10.98 -13.11
N ASP A 328 -22.82 11.60 -13.03
CA ASP A 328 -23.76 11.47 -11.90
C ASP A 328 -24.22 10.02 -11.64
N ARG A 329 -24.46 9.22 -12.70
CA ARG A 329 -24.84 7.81 -12.56
C ARG A 329 -23.73 6.96 -11.93
N CYS A 330 -22.50 7.10 -12.41
CA CYS A 330 -21.36 6.36 -11.90
C CYS A 330 -21.03 6.80 -10.48
N TYR A 331 -21.10 8.11 -10.21
CA TYR A 331 -20.95 8.66 -8.87
C TYR A 331 -21.97 8.06 -7.88
N GLY A 332 -23.25 8.01 -8.26
CA GLY A 332 -24.31 7.39 -7.46
C GLY A 332 -24.06 5.91 -7.16
N ALA A 333 -23.59 5.14 -8.15
CA ALA A 333 -23.24 3.73 -7.98
C ALA A 333 -22.07 3.53 -7.01
N VAL A 334 -21.01 4.34 -7.13
CA VAL A 334 -19.85 4.31 -6.22
C VAL A 334 -20.27 4.68 -4.80
N MET A 335 -21.12 5.70 -4.62
CA MET A 335 -21.63 6.09 -3.31
C MET A 335 -22.51 5.00 -2.68
N CYS A 336 -23.31 4.29 -3.47
CA CYS A 336 -24.08 3.14 -3.01
C CYS A 336 -23.15 2.04 -2.48
N LEU A 337 -22.13 1.67 -3.26
CA LEU A 337 -21.10 0.69 -2.85
C LEU A 337 -20.41 1.13 -1.56
N ARG A 338 -20.03 2.40 -1.46
CA ARG A 338 -19.35 2.98 -0.30
C ARG A 338 -20.21 2.90 0.97
N ARG A 339 -21.51 3.15 0.85
CA ARG A 339 -22.49 3.01 1.95
C ARG A 339 -22.64 1.56 2.39
N SER A 340 -22.75 0.62 1.44
CA SER A 340 -22.86 -0.82 1.75
C SER A 340 -21.67 -1.35 2.56
N VAL A 341 -20.47 -0.85 2.28
CA VAL A 341 -19.23 -1.28 2.98
C VAL A 341 -18.91 -0.41 4.20
N LYS A 342 -19.77 0.56 4.55
CA LYS A 342 -19.53 1.56 5.62
C LYS A 342 -18.13 2.18 5.52
N ALA A 343 -17.69 2.48 4.29
CA ALA A 343 -16.32 2.93 4.06
C ALA A 343 -16.03 4.31 4.66
N ALA A 344 -17.06 5.12 4.89
CA ALA A 344 -16.98 6.41 5.57
C ALA A 344 -16.54 6.28 7.04
N SER A 345 -17.18 5.38 7.81
CA SER A 345 -16.81 5.15 9.21
C SER A 345 -15.41 4.55 9.35
N ASN A 346 -14.93 3.85 8.32
CA ASN A 346 -13.58 3.29 8.29
C ASN A 346 -12.48 4.33 8.05
N ARG A 347 -12.81 5.54 7.57
CA ARG A 347 -11.87 6.64 7.33
C ARG A 347 -11.84 7.69 8.45
N ARG A 348 -12.82 7.69 9.34
CA ARG A 348 -12.81 8.56 10.52
C ARG A 348 -11.56 8.24 11.35
N TRP A 349 -10.71 9.23 11.56
CA TRP A 349 -9.58 9.17 12.46
C TRP A 349 -10.11 8.80 13.84
N LEU A 350 -9.29 8.14 14.64
CA LEU A 350 -9.68 7.96 16.03
C LEU A 350 -10.01 9.32 16.66
N GLN A 351 -11.06 9.42 17.45
CA GLN A 351 -11.34 10.65 18.19
C GLN A 351 -10.32 10.86 19.34
N SER A 352 -9.04 10.61 19.09
CA SER A 352 -7.90 10.73 19.97
C SER A 352 -6.66 11.18 19.20
N ILE A 353 -5.86 12.05 19.82
CA ILE A 353 -4.59 12.53 19.30
C ILE A 353 -3.45 11.80 20.02
N GLY A 354 -2.40 11.46 19.27
CA GLY A 354 -1.17 10.91 19.85
C GLY A 354 -0.43 12.01 20.61
N GLN A 355 -0.12 11.78 21.88
CA GLN A 355 0.70 12.68 22.69
C GLN A 355 1.98 11.98 23.11
N HIS A 356 3.10 12.70 22.99
CA HIS A 356 4.37 12.25 23.52
C HIS A 356 4.57 12.81 24.92
N ASN A 357 4.74 11.94 25.92
CA ASN A 357 4.99 12.37 27.29
C ASN A 357 6.46 12.76 27.44
N VAL A 358 6.75 14.03 27.16
CA VAL A 358 8.10 14.60 27.24
C VAL A 358 8.66 14.51 28.65
N LEU A 359 7.82 14.66 29.68
CA LEU A 359 8.25 14.59 31.08
C LEU A 359 8.70 13.18 31.46
N ASP A 360 7.90 12.17 31.14
CA ASP A 360 8.25 10.77 31.39
C ASP A 360 9.48 10.34 30.56
N PHE A 361 9.63 10.90 29.35
CA PHE A 361 10.83 10.73 28.55
C PHE A 361 12.08 11.32 29.20
N CYS A 362 11.99 12.53 29.77
CA CYS A 362 13.11 13.23 30.39
C CYS A 362 13.53 12.64 31.75
N VAL A 363 12.56 12.19 32.56
CA VAL A 363 12.80 11.60 33.90
C VAL A 363 13.22 10.13 33.84
N ARG A 364 13.23 9.54 32.64
CA ARG A 364 13.56 8.14 32.41
C ARG A 364 14.94 7.75 32.93
N ASP A 365 14.94 6.69 33.73
CA ASP A 365 16.16 5.99 34.14
C ASP A 365 16.82 5.29 32.93
N LYS A 366 17.99 5.82 32.53
CA LYS A 366 18.80 5.33 31.41
C LYS A 366 19.58 4.07 31.73
N THR A 367 19.65 3.63 33.00
CA THR A 367 20.44 2.48 33.44
C THR A 367 19.72 1.15 33.30
N LYS A 368 18.39 1.17 33.16
CA LYS A 368 17.55 -0.02 33.01
C LYS A 368 18.01 -0.91 31.84
N LEU A 369 17.96 -2.23 32.06
CA LEU A 369 18.34 -3.27 31.08
C LEU A 369 17.67 -3.07 29.72
N ARG A 370 16.39 -2.71 29.72
CA ARG A 370 15.61 -2.41 28.51
C ARG A 370 16.20 -1.26 27.69
N ASP A 371 16.67 -0.21 28.37
CA ASP A 371 17.25 0.96 27.72
C ASP A 371 18.66 0.67 27.17
N ARG A 372 19.40 -0.24 27.83
CA ARG A 372 20.65 -0.81 27.29
C ARG A 372 20.39 -1.63 26.03
N ILE A 373 19.38 -2.50 26.04
CA ILE A 373 19.01 -3.32 24.87
C ILE A 373 18.56 -2.43 23.71
N ALA A 374 17.72 -1.44 23.97
CA ALA A 374 17.24 -0.51 22.94
C ALA A 374 18.40 0.33 22.33
N ARG A 375 19.43 0.67 23.11
CA ARG A 375 20.66 1.31 22.60
C ARG A 375 21.53 0.34 21.81
N ALA A 376 21.75 -0.87 22.32
CA ALA A 376 22.58 -1.89 21.67
C ALA A 376 22.01 -2.34 20.30
N THR A 377 20.69 -2.34 20.17
CA THR A 377 19.98 -2.74 18.94
C THR A 377 19.77 -1.60 17.94
N GLY A 378 20.14 -0.36 18.28
CA GLY A 378 19.86 0.83 17.46
C GLY A 378 18.37 1.21 17.36
N LEU A 379 17.46 0.42 17.95
CA LEU A 379 16.00 0.64 17.93
C LEU A 379 15.51 1.64 18.99
N GLY A 380 16.43 2.36 19.63
CA GLY A 380 16.14 3.25 20.75
C GLY A 380 15.05 4.28 20.45
N THR A 381 15.13 4.97 19.31
CA THR A 381 14.16 6.00 18.89
C THR A 381 12.77 5.42 18.65
N TRP A 382 12.69 4.29 17.96
CA TRP A 382 11.42 3.59 17.72
C TRP A 382 10.77 3.11 19.01
N TRP A 383 11.54 2.49 19.91
CA TRP A 383 11.04 2.00 21.19
C TRP A 383 10.59 3.14 22.10
N LYS A 384 11.33 4.25 22.12
CA LYS A 384 10.94 5.48 22.82
C LYS A 384 9.61 6.01 22.29
N LYS A 385 9.45 6.06 20.97
CA LYS A 385 8.20 6.49 20.33
C LYS A 385 7.04 5.56 20.70
N LEU A 386 7.25 4.25 20.79
CA LEU A 386 6.19 3.32 21.19
C LEU A 386 5.83 3.44 22.68
N HIS A 387 6.83 3.61 23.55
CA HIS A 387 6.62 3.55 24.99
C HIS A 387 6.14 4.86 25.61
N TYR A 388 6.66 6.00 25.13
CA TYR A 388 6.35 7.34 25.66
C TYR A 388 5.25 8.05 24.88
N SER A 389 4.64 7.39 23.89
CA SER A 389 3.48 7.95 23.20
C SER A 389 2.20 7.30 23.70
N SER A 390 1.30 8.11 24.22
CA SER A 390 -0.06 7.73 24.56
C SER A 390 -1.06 8.35 23.57
N THR A 391 -2.32 7.97 23.66
CA THR A 391 -3.41 8.59 22.88
C THR A 391 -4.41 9.18 23.84
N ILE A 392 -4.73 10.47 23.72
CA ILE A 392 -5.73 11.16 24.53
C ILE A 392 -6.95 11.46 23.68
N PRO A 393 -8.19 11.25 24.16
CA PRO A 393 -9.39 11.61 23.41
C PRO A 393 -9.43 13.12 23.09
N VAL A 394 -9.90 13.46 21.89
CA VAL A 394 -10.16 14.86 21.48
C VAL A 394 -11.42 15.31 22.18
N THR A 395 -11.30 16.33 23.05
CA THR A 395 -12.44 16.85 23.81
C THR A 395 -13.42 17.59 22.91
N PRO A 396 -14.72 17.64 23.25
CA PRO A 396 -15.72 18.36 22.45
C PRO A 396 -15.38 19.84 22.26
N GLU A 397 -14.83 20.49 23.27
CA GLU A 397 -14.45 21.91 23.22
C GLU A 397 -13.35 22.14 22.16
N LEU A 398 -12.38 21.22 22.05
CA LEU A 398 -11.36 21.28 21.03
C LEU A 398 -11.93 21.06 19.62
N LYS A 399 -13.00 20.26 19.48
CA LYS A 399 -13.69 20.06 18.19
C LYS A 399 -14.53 21.26 17.76
N GLU A 400 -14.97 22.07 18.71
CA GLU A 400 -15.71 23.32 18.43
C GLU A 400 -14.77 24.49 18.15
N LEU A 401 -13.56 24.47 18.72
CA LEU A 401 -12.51 25.47 18.50
C LEU A 401 -11.77 25.32 17.16
N LEU A 402 -11.69 24.10 16.63
CA LEU A 402 -11.17 23.77 15.29
C LEU A 402 -12.26 23.94 14.23
#